data_AF-A2BJ34-F1
#
_entry.id   AF-A2BJ34-F1
#
_cell.length_a   1.000
_cell.length_b   1.000
_cell.length_c   1.000
_cell.angle_alpha   90.00
_cell.angle_beta   90.00
_cell.angle_gamma   90.00
#
_symmetry.space_group_name_H-M   'P 1'
#
loop_
_entity.id
_entity.type
_entity.pdbx_description
1 polymer ?
#
loop_
_entity_poly.entity_id
_entity_poly.type
_entity_poly.pdbx_seq_one_letter_code
_entity_poly.pdbx_strand_id
1 'polypeptide(L)' 'MRLVTVKMPETYLEGLDELVKMGRYSSRSEAIRIAVRELLKRELWGIPEHPTGLELSRQPRRITV' A
#
# COMPACT_ATOMS: atom_id res chain seq x y z
N MET A 1 20.84 7.34 3.11
CA MET A 1 20.03 7.14 1.89
C MET A 1 20.97 7.02 0.70
N ARG A 2 20.65 6.21 -0.33
CA ARG A 2 21.39 6.18 -1.61
C ARG A 2 20.62 6.98 -2.65
N LEU A 3 21.31 7.68 -3.55
CA LEU A 3 20.70 8.42 -4.66
C LEU A 3 20.43 7.47 -5.82
N VAL A 4 19.20 7.46 -6.32
CA VAL A 4 18.77 6.65 -7.47
C VAL A 4 18.15 7.60 -8.49
N THR A 5 18.67 7.57 -9.72
CA THR A 5 18.14 8.36 -10.84
C THR A 5 17.25 7.47 -11.70
N VAL A 6 16.01 7.89 -11.92
CA VAL A 6 15.03 7.16 -12.74
C VAL A 6 14.52 8.09 -13.83
N LYS A 7 14.34 7.57 -15.04
CA LYS A 7 13.68 8.31 -16.13
C LYS A 7 12.20 8.04 -16.07
N MET A 8 11.39 9.10 -15.99
CA MET A 8 9.93 9.03 -15.95
C MET A 8 9.35 10.06 -16.92
N PRO A 9 8.18 9.78 -17.52
CA PRO A 9 7.47 10.75 -18.35
C PRO A 9 7.02 11.96 -17.51
N GLU A 10 6.93 13.12 -18.18
CA GLU A 10 6.64 14.41 -17.54
C GLU A 10 5.30 14.43 -16.81
N THR A 11 4.28 13.75 -17.37
CA THR A 11 2.94 13.65 -16.77
C THR A 11 2.96 13.05 -15.36
N TYR A 12 3.85 12.10 -15.07
CA TYR A 12 3.99 11.53 -13.73
C TYR A 12 4.69 12.49 -12.77
N LEU A 13 5.63 13.28 -13.28
CA LEU A 13 6.30 14.33 -12.49
C LEU A 13 5.32 15.44 -12.13
N GLU A 14 4.44 15.84 -13.06
CA GLU A 14 3.38 16.82 -12.80
C GLU A 14 2.40 16.31 -11.74
N GLY A 15 1.91 15.07 -11.87
CA GLY A 15 1.03 14.48 -10.86
C GLY A 15 1.69 14.40 -9.47
N LEU A 16 2.99 14.14 -9.42
CA LEU A 16 3.77 14.14 -8.19
C LEU A 16 3.93 15.54 -7.60
N ASP A 17 4.09 16.56 -8.46
CA ASP A 17 4.21 17.95 -8.05
C ASP A 17 2.89 18.47 -7.45
N GLU A 18 1.75 18.11 -8.05
CA GLU A 18 0.42 18.42 -7.51
C GLU A 18 0.21 17.79 -6.13
N LEU A 19 0.65 16.54 -5.93
CA LEU A 19 0.60 15.87 -4.62
C LEU A 19 1.43 16.61 -3.55
N VAL A 20 2.55 17.20 -3.94
CA VAL A 20 3.39 18.01 -3.05
C VAL A 20 2.74 19.37 -2.79
N LYS A 21 2.18 20.03 -3.82
CA LYS A 21 1.46 21.32 -3.67
C LYS A 21 0.24 21.22 -2.75
N MET A 22 -0.46 20.09 -2.78
CA MET A 22 -1.56 19.81 -1.85
C MET A 22 -1.09 19.60 -0.39
N GLY A 23 0.22 19.66 -0.11
CA GLY A 23 0.78 19.49 1.23
C GLY A 23 0.74 18.06 1.75
N ARG A 24 0.39 17.08 0.89
CA ARG A 24 0.24 15.68 1.29
C ARG A 24 1.58 14.97 1.46
N TYR A 25 2.62 15.48 0.80
CA TYR A 25 4.00 15.02 0.91
C TYR A 25 4.95 16.21 0.92
N SER A 26 6.03 16.14 1.69
CA SER A 26 6.99 17.25 1.80
C SER A 26 7.87 17.41 0.56
N SER A 27 8.03 16.35 -0.25
CA SER A 27 8.81 16.40 -1.48
C SER A 27 8.45 15.27 -2.44
N ARG A 28 8.78 15.47 -3.73
CA ARG A 28 8.69 14.43 -4.78
C ARG A 28 9.41 13.14 -4.36
N SER A 29 10.60 13.26 -3.80
CA SER A 29 11.39 12.12 -3.31
C SER A 29 10.71 11.39 -2.16
N GLU A 30 9.97 12.09 -1.30
CA GLU A 30 9.23 11.45 -0.20
C GLU A 30 8.02 10.65 -0.72
N ALA A 31 7.24 11.26 -1.61
CA ALA A 31 6.11 10.60 -2.25
C ALA A 31 6.56 9.33 -3.01
N ILE A 32 7.67 9.39 -3.76
CA ILE A 32 8.25 8.22 -4.44
C ILE A 32 8.67 7.14 -3.43
N ARG A 33 9.35 7.53 -2.34
CA ARG A 33 9.77 6.55 -1.32
C ARG A 33 8.59 5.85 -0.66
N ILE A 34 7.49 6.56 -0.39
CA ILE A 34 6.27 5.98 0.17
C ILE A 34 5.63 5.04 -0.86
N ALA A 35 5.49 5.46 -2.11
CA ALA A 35 4.94 4.62 -3.17
C ALA A 35 5.73 3.31 -3.34
N VAL A 36 7.06 3.38 -3.34
CA VAL A 36 7.93 2.19 -3.43
C VAL A 36 7.77 1.30 -2.19
N ARG A 37 7.67 1.89 -0.98
CA ARG A 37 7.45 1.12 0.25
C ARG A 37 6.13 0.37 0.21
N GLU A 38 5.04 1.05 -0.16
CA GLU A 38 3.71 0.45 -0.25
C GLU A 38 3.67 -0.64 -1.32
N LEU A 39 4.34 -0.41 -2.47
CA LEU A 39 4.47 -1.41 -3.52
C LEU A 39 5.19 -2.68 -3.00
N LEU A 40 6.33 -2.51 -2.32
CA LEU A 40 7.08 -3.63 -1.74
C LEU A 40 6.28 -4.34 -0.63
N LYS A 41 5.53 -3.61 0.19
CA LYS A 41 4.67 -4.21 1.23
C LYS A 41 3.57 -5.08 0.66
N ARG A 42 2.92 -4.61 -0.41
CA ARG A 42 1.84 -5.33 -1.07
C ARG A 42 2.36 -6.59 -1.79
N GLU A 43 3.46 -6.47 -2.52
CA GLU A 43 3.94 -7.55 -3.39
C GLU A 43 4.84 -8.57 -2.67
N LEU A 44 5.70 -8.12 -1.77
CA LEU A 44 6.73 -8.98 -1.16
C LEU A 44 6.30 -9.51 0.20
N TRP A 45 5.60 -8.71 1.00
CA TRP A 45 5.28 -9.09 2.38
C TRP A 45 3.95 -9.79 2.53
N GLY A 46 3.02 -9.68 1.56
CA GLY A 46 1.84 -10.54 1.47
C GLY A 46 1.08 -10.77 2.77
N ILE A 47 1.18 -9.86 3.76
CA ILE A 47 0.49 -9.99 5.03
C ILE A 47 -0.90 -9.46 4.71
N PRO A 48 -1.92 -10.32 4.52
CA PRO A 48 -3.27 -9.82 4.51
C PRO A 48 -3.45 -9.16 5.86
N GLU A 49 -3.61 -7.83 5.89
CA GLU A 49 -4.07 -7.12 7.08
C GLU A 49 -5.55 -7.40 7.38
N HIS A 50 -6.08 -8.54 6.92
CA HIS A 50 -7.22 -9.18 7.51
C HIS A 50 -6.73 -10.08 8.64
N PRO A 51 -6.93 -9.71 9.92
CA PRO A 51 -7.12 -10.73 10.93
C PRO A 51 -8.32 -11.55 10.49
N THR A 52 -8.07 -12.67 9.79
CA THR A 52 -9.03 -13.75 9.63
C THR A 52 -9.24 -14.34 11.03
N GLY A 53 -10.09 -13.65 11.78
CA GLY A 53 -10.32 -13.84 13.20
C GLY A 53 -11.72 -13.34 13.55
N LEU A 54 -12.70 -13.67 12.71
CA LEU A 54 -14.09 -13.76 13.12
C LEU A 54 -14.59 -15.16 12.81
N GLU A 55 -14.13 -16.05 13.68
CA GLU A 55 -14.85 -17.25 14.08
C GLU A 55 -16.22 -16.83 14.64
N LEU A 56 -17.19 -16.58 13.77
CA LEU A 56 -18.60 -16.66 14.15
C LEU A 56 -18.99 -18.14 14.25
N SER A 57 -18.50 -18.73 15.33
CA SER A 57 -19.29 -19.56 16.24
C SER A 57 -20.56 -20.23 15.69
N ARG A 58 -20.52 -21.56 15.79
CA ARG A 58 -21.60 -22.40 16.33
C ARG A 58 -22.84 -22.62 15.47
N GLN A 59 -22.84 -23.75 14.77
CA GLN A 59 -23.96 -24.68 14.92
C GLN A 59 -23.45 -26.10 15.20
N PRO A 60 -23.47 -26.57 16.46
CA PRO A 60 -23.69 -27.97 16.73
C PRO A 60 -25.21 -28.17 16.84
N ARG A 61 -25.81 -28.99 15.97
CA ARG A 61 -26.90 -29.88 16.39
C ARG A 61 -27.25 -30.90 15.30
N ARG A 62 -26.74 -32.10 15.57
CA ARG A 62 -27.45 -33.38 15.53
C ARG A 62 -28.10 -33.78 14.21
N ILE A 63 -27.41 -34.75 13.60
CA ILE A 63 -27.97 -35.92 12.93
C ILE A 63 -29.26 -36.39 13.65
N THR A 64 -30.34 -36.56 12.90
CA THR A 64 -31.31 -37.62 13.14
C THR A 64 -31.79 -38.07 11.76
N VAL A 65 -31.32 -39.26 11.38
CA VAL A 65 -31.85 -40.09 10.30
C VAL A 65 -33.01 -40.92 10.81
#